data_AF-A0A836WRR6-F1
#
_entry.id   AF-A0A836WRR6-F1
#
_cell.length_a   1.000
_cell.length_b   1.000
_cell.length_c   1.000
_cell.angle_alpha   90.00
_cell.angle_beta   90.00
_cell.angle_gamma   90.00
#
_symmetry.space_group_name_H-M   'P 1'
#
loop_
_entity.id
_entity.type
_entity.pdbx_description
1 polymer ?
#
loop_
_entity_poly.entity_id
_entity_poly.type
_entity_poly.pdbx_seq_one_letter_code
_entity_poly.pdbx_strand_id
1 'polypeptide(L)'
;MAEYELGKWDLSELAKNPKSPSFQKQIKDLENQAKKFEKNKSKLNSKITSKQFKIILQQVEEISHKMSKIGGYASLSYSSDTQS
;
A
#
# COMPACT_ATOMS: atom_id res chain seq x y z
N MET A 1 14.94 -36.13 17.63
CA MET A 1 15.05 -35.26 16.45
C MET A 1 14.92 -33.84 16.95
N ALA A 2 15.87 -32.95 16.64
CA ALA A 2 15.73 -31.54 17.01
C ALA A 2 14.58 -30.95 16.19
N GLU A 3 13.65 -30.28 16.87
CA GLU A 3 12.52 -29.60 16.26
C GLU A 3 13.07 -28.46 15.38
N TYR A 4 12.69 -28.44 14.11
CA TYR A 4 13.15 -27.41 13.18
C TYR A 4 12.36 -26.13 13.41
N GLU A 5 13.02 -25.10 13.93
CA GLU A 5 12.45 -23.77 14.11
C GLU A 5 12.32 -23.07 12.75
N LEU A 6 11.09 -22.86 12.29
CA LEU A 6 10.81 -22.06 11.10
C LEU A 6 11.21 -20.60 11.34
N GLY A 7 12.21 -20.13 10.59
CA GLY A 7 12.61 -18.73 10.60
C GLY A 7 11.48 -17.81 10.15
N LYS A 8 11.26 -16.70 10.85
CA LYS A 8 10.28 -15.68 10.49
C LYS A 8 10.94 -14.60 9.63
N TRP A 9 10.19 -14.05 8.68
CA TRP A 9 10.64 -12.93 7.88
C TRP A 9 10.73 -11.68 8.75
N ASP A 10 11.81 -10.92 8.65
CA ASP A 10 11.86 -9.57 9.23
C ASP A 10 11.09 -8.61 8.34
N LEU A 11 9.93 -8.16 8.83
CA LEU A 11 9.03 -7.25 8.11
C LEU A 11 9.11 -5.81 8.65
N SER A 12 10.09 -5.50 9.50
CA SER A 12 10.21 -4.20 10.18
C SER A 12 10.38 -3.02 9.22
N GLU A 13 11.00 -3.25 8.05
CA GLU A 13 11.16 -2.28 6.97
C GLU A 13 9.84 -1.94 6.25
N LEU A 14 8.87 -2.86 6.27
CA LEU A 14 7.54 -2.64 5.69
C LEU A 14 6.58 -2.06 6.73
N ALA A 15 6.57 -2.62 7.94
CA ALA A 15 5.83 -2.08 9.07
C ALA A 15 6.46 -2.52 10.41
N LYS A 16 6.98 -1.54 11.15
CA LYS A 16 7.55 -1.76 12.50
C LYS A 16 6.56 -2.37 13.49
N ASN A 17 5.28 -2.04 13.38
CA ASN A 17 4.21 -2.63 14.18
C ASN A 17 2.88 -2.57 13.42
N PRO A 18 2.33 -3.70 12.96
CA PRO A 18 1.07 -3.73 12.19
C PRO A 18 -0.17 -3.38 13.02
N LYS A 19 -0.13 -3.58 14.35
CA LYS A 19 -1.21 -3.21 15.27
C LYS A 19 -1.09 -1.78 15.77
N SER A 20 -0.07 -1.05 15.31
CA SER A 20 0.13 0.33 15.74
C SER A 20 -0.95 1.25 15.14
N PRO A 21 -1.32 2.31 15.89
CA PRO A 21 -2.15 3.38 15.34
C PRO A 21 -1.55 4.02 14.08
N SER A 22 -0.22 4.02 13.94
CA SER A 22 0.45 4.59 12.77
C SER A 22 0.26 3.76 11.50
N PHE A 23 0.19 2.43 11.60
CA PHE A 23 -0.13 1.56 10.47
C PHE A 23 -1.60 1.73 10.03
N GLN A 24 -2.52 1.76 10.99
CA GLN A 24 -3.93 2.04 10.70
C GLN A 24 -4.14 3.42 10.08
N LYS A 25 -3.39 4.43 10.56
CA LYS A 25 -3.40 5.78 9.97
C LYS A 25 -2.93 5.76 8.51
N GLN A 26 -1.88 5.02 8.19
CA GLN A 26 -1.39 4.88 6.81
C GLN A 26 -2.44 4.29 5.87
N ILE A 27 -3.15 3.25 6.32
CA ILE A 27 -4.27 2.66 5.56
C ILE A 27 -5.36 3.70 5.31
N LYS A 28 -5.80 4.39 6.37
CA LYS A 28 -6.86 5.41 6.27
C LYS A 28 -6.45 6.60 5.38
N ASP A 29 -5.19 7.03 5.46
CA ASP A 29 -4.65 8.09 4.62
C ASP A 29 -4.59 7.66 3.14
N LEU A 30 -4.29 6.39 2.86
CA LEU A 30 -4.31 5.82 1.52
C LEU A 30 -5.73 5.73 0.96
N GLU A 31 -6.70 5.26 1.76
CA GLU A 31 -8.12 5.26 1.38
C GLU A 31 -8.62 6.67 1.03
N ASN A 32 -8.26 7.67 1.84
CA ASN A 32 -8.62 9.06 1.58
C ASN A 32 -7.97 9.60 0.30
N GLN A 33 -6.72 9.22 0.01
CA GLN A 33 -6.05 9.56 -1.24
C GLN A 33 -6.74 8.91 -2.45
N ALA A 34 -7.11 7.63 -2.35
CA ALA A 34 -7.83 6.92 -3.40
C ALA A 34 -9.20 7.57 -3.69
N LYS A 35 -9.97 7.91 -2.66
CA LYS A 35 -11.25 8.64 -2.79
C LYS A 35 -11.08 10.02 -3.45
N LYS A 36 -9.98 10.72 -3.16
CA LYS A 36 -9.66 12.00 -3.83
C LYS A 36 -9.25 11.78 -5.29
N PHE A 37 -8.47 10.73 -5.56
CA PHE A 37 -8.02 10.38 -6.90
C PHE A 37 -9.17 10.03 -7.84
N GLU A 38 -10.18 9.29 -7.35
CA GLU A 38 -11.38 8.94 -8.12
C GLU A 38 -12.07 10.16 -8.74
N LYS A 39 -12.06 11.30 -8.05
CA LYS A 39 -12.63 12.57 -8.53
C LYS A 39 -11.91 13.12 -9.76
N ASN A 40 -10.71 12.65 -10.10
CA ASN A 40 -10.03 13.03 -11.33
C ASN A 40 -10.71 12.46 -12.60
N LYS A 41 -11.61 11.48 -12.48
CA LYS A 41 -12.34 10.91 -13.63
C LYS A 41 -13.05 11.98 -14.47
N SER A 42 -13.64 12.99 -13.83
CA SER A 42 -14.31 14.10 -14.53
C SER A 42 -13.34 15.05 -15.26
N LYS A 43 -12.06 15.05 -14.88
CA LYS A 43 -11.00 15.86 -15.51
C LYS A 43 -10.38 15.17 -16.73
N LEU A 44 -10.56 13.86 -16.86
CA LEU A 44 -10.09 13.08 -18.01
C LEU A 44 -11.03 13.30 -19.19
N ASN A 45 -10.81 14.38 -19.94
CA ASN A 45 -11.56 14.73 -21.13
C ASN A 45 -10.60 15.20 -22.24
N SER A 46 -11.14 15.40 -23.45
CA SER A 46 -10.34 15.80 -24.63
C SER A 46 -9.63 17.16 -24.51
N LYS A 47 -9.98 17.99 -23.53
CA LYS A 47 -9.38 19.30 -23.27
C LYS A 47 -8.32 19.25 -22.16
N ILE A 48 -8.01 18.09 -21.60
CA ILE A 48 -6.99 17.96 -20.56
C ILE A 48 -5.61 18.37 -21.10
N THR A 49 -4.88 19.15 -20.32
CA THR A 49 -3.49 19.49 -20.66
C THR A 49 -2.54 18.36 -20.27
N SER A 50 -1.43 18.21 -21.00
CA SER A 50 -0.39 17.24 -20.64
C SER A 50 0.13 17.42 -19.21
N LYS A 51 0.19 18.66 -18.72
CA LYS A 51 0.58 18.97 -17.34
C LYS A 51 -0.43 18.42 -16.32
N GLN A 52 -1.73 18.62 -16.56
CA GLN A 52 -2.78 18.06 -15.70
C GLN A 52 -2.77 16.53 -15.73
N PHE A 53 -2.59 15.93 -16.91
CA PHE A 53 -2.50 14.48 -17.05
C PHE A 53 -1.30 13.91 -16.30
N LYS A 54 -0.11 14.53 -16.41
CA LYS A 54 1.09 14.14 -15.66
C LYS A 54 0.86 14.17 -14.15
N ILE A 55 0.17 15.19 -13.63
CA ILE A 55 -0.16 15.28 -12.20
C ILE A 55 -1.05 14.10 -11.77
N ILE A 56 -2.04 13.73 -12.59
CA ILE A 56 -2.90 12.58 -12.31
C ILE A 56 -2.09 11.27 -12.32
N LEU A 57 -1.17 11.10 -13.27
CA LEU A 57 -0.27 9.94 -13.32
C LEU A 57 0.59 9.84 -12.04
N GLN A 58 1.22 10.93 -11.62
CA GLN A 58 2.03 10.95 -10.40
C GLN A 58 1.19 10.62 -9.15
N GLN A 59 -0.07 11.04 -9.11
CA GLN A 59 -0.97 10.70 -8.01
C GLN A 59 -1.26 9.20 -7.93
N VAL A 60 -1.50 8.53 -9.06
CA VAL A 60 -1.74 7.06 -9.04
C VAL A 60 -0.46 6.30 -8.71
N GLU A 61 0.69 6.74 -9.19
CA GLU A 61 2.00 6.16 -8.84
C GLU A 61 2.26 6.22 -7.33
N GLU A 62 1.99 7.37 -6.70
CA GLU A 62 2.16 7.53 -5.25
C GLU A 62 1.23 6.62 -4.44
N ILE A 63 -0.04 6.50 -4.87
CA ILE A 63 -1.02 5.59 -4.27
C ILE A 63 -0.55 4.14 -4.42
N SER A 64 -0.15 3.72 -5.62
CA SER A 64 0.34 2.36 -5.89
C SER A 64 1.59 2.03 -5.08
N HIS A 65 2.54 2.95 -4.95
CA HIS A 65 3.74 2.75 -4.14
C HIS A 65 3.41 2.55 -2.66
N LYS A 66 2.53 3.38 -2.09
CA LYS A 66 2.06 3.21 -0.70
C LYS A 66 1.31 1.89 -0.51
N MET A 67 0.43 1.54 -1.46
CA MET A 67 -0.31 0.29 -1.44
C MET A 67 0.61 -0.93 -1.50
N SER A 68 1.68 -0.88 -2.31
CA SER A 68 2.65 -1.97 -2.43
C SER A 68 3.32 -2.30 -1.10
N LYS A 69 3.60 -1.31 -0.25
CA LYS A 69 4.19 -1.55 1.07
C LYS A 69 3.22 -2.24 2.02
N ILE A 70 1.98 -1.75 2.08
CA ILE A 70 0.93 -2.32 2.93
C ILE A 70 0.55 -3.73 2.46
N GLY A 71 0.32 -3.89 1.16
CA GLY A 71 -0.01 -5.18 0.56
C GLY A 71 1.12 -6.20 0.66
N GLY A 72 2.37 -5.76 0.44
CA GLY A 72 3.56 -6.58 0.64
C GLY A 72 3.68 -7.07 2.08
N TYR A 73 3.48 -6.18 3.06
CA TYR A 73 3.42 -6.58 4.47
C TYR A 73 2.33 -7.63 4.72
N ALA A 74 1.10 -7.36 4.28
CA ALA A 74 -0.04 -8.25 4.52
C ALA A 74 0.17 -9.64 3.89
N SER A 75 0.67 -9.68 2.64
CA SER A 75 0.96 -10.91 1.92
C SER A 75 2.06 -11.73 2.60
N LEU A 76 3.17 -11.10 2.98
CA LEU A 76 4.27 -11.79 3.67
C LEU A 76 3.88 -12.23 5.08
N SER A 77 3.16 -11.39 5.82
CA SER A 77 2.68 -11.72 7.17
C SER A 77 1.72 -12.91 7.12
N TYR A 78 0.79 -12.96 6.16
CA TYR A 78 -0.10 -14.10 5.96
C TYR A 78 0.69 -15.36 5.58
N SER A 79 1.62 -15.23 4.63
CA SER A 79 2.46 -16.35 4.17
C SER A 79 3.48 -16.83 5.20
N SER A 80 3.74 -16.06 6.26
CA SER A 80 4.62 -16.49 7.36
C SER A 80 3.95 -17.46 8.32
N ASP A 81 2.62 -17.54 8.31
CA ASP A 81 1.81 -18.44 9.12
C ASP A 81 1.33 -19.62 8.27
N THR A 82 2.26 -20.50 7.90
CA THR A 82 2.01 -21.68 7.02
C THR A 82 1.63 -22.94 7.77
N GLN A 83 1.51 -22.88 9.09
CA GLN A 83 1.14 -24.01 9.95
C GLN A 83 -0.39 -24.11 10.02
N SER A 84 -1.01 -24.64 8.96
CA SER A 84 -2.38 -25.18 9.00
C SER A 84 -2.36 -26.68 9.30
#